data_AF-A0A2D2DE49-F1
#
_entry.id   AF-A0A2D2DE49-F1
#
_cell.length_a   1.000
_cell.length_b   1.000
_cell.length_c   1.000
_cell.angle_alpha   90.00
_cell.angle_beta   90.00
_cell.angle_gamma   90.00
#
_symmetry.space_group_name_H-M   'P 1'
#
loop_
_entity.id
_entity.type
_entity.pdbx_description
1 polymer ?
#
loop_
_entity_poly.entity_id
_entity_poly.type
_entity_poly.pdbx_seq_one_letter_code
_entity_poly.pdbx_strand_id
1 'polypeptide(L)'
;MTIVSDIEIVRLSGFNNIDALLSSGPGWNFLGTGARSLSYTFSVASGNEESRTGQAAFSPAQQSATRTALAYITSLTGIGFTETTDGSRAQIHMASINIADADTMGLCSWMTSYTPPSYGTTVRDLTAKAYIYLDNVEFRAKNADLSLGGPGYEILLHELGHMLGLKHPFEGDEQLPYDDDHTGNTLMSYDWVGGPYQTYSPYDIAALNWLYGRDGLGGTYGVGSGKDYFTGRDIAERLTGTYNSEVIEGAGGDDDIDGGAGNDVAYYVGPRANYELTKIAAGYVVSDHAGDEGYDVLTNIETLRFSNANVSLDYEAVVQALYVGYFGRAADYNGMLSFQNQLATLGAPRDMSALAAAYAKDAGLHALIDSFAGSAESAALYPGDTATFVKGIFQNVFGRAPASAGLSFWTDAIDHKGLSKANASLSIMSGALDNKTAQGVLDAKLINNKLAVASGFTLSIDTAAEIAGYGTKAAAASVRTMLGAVTATTDLTAYQSTIKATLGAMTGAVRVAGDMPGDLPIAHADLIGIGFQAWEQTLV
;
A
#
# COMPACT_ATOMS: atom_id res chain seq x y z
N MET A 1 8.64 18.01 -14.02
CA MET A 1 8.98 18.86 -15.18
C MET A 1 9.39 17.92 -16.27
N THR A 2 8.69 17.89 -17.40
CA THR A 2 8.96 16.95 -18.50
C THR A 2 10.33 17.18 -19.12
N ILE A 3 11.08 16.10 -19.34
CA ILE A 3 12.33 16.10 -20.10
C ILE A 3 12.23 15.21 -21.35
N VAL A 4 13.16 15.38 -22.29
CA VAL A 4 13.16 14.63 -23.58
C VAL A 4 13.10 13.11 -23.36
N SER A 5 13.85 12.57 -22.41
CA SER A 5 13.85 11.13 -22.14
C SER A 5 12.51 10.60 -21.63
N ASP A 6 11.70 11.44 -20.96
CA ASP A 6 10.35 11.06 -20.52
C ASP A 6 9.44 10.74 -21.72
N ILE A 7 9.70 11.37 -22.86
CA ILE A 7 8.89 11.25 -24.09
C ILE A 7 9.46 10.18 -25.02
N GLU A 8 10.78 10.04 -25.09
CA GLU A 8 11.46 9.19 -26.08
C GLU A 8 11.76 7.77 -25.58
N ILE A 9 11.76 7.54 -24.27
CA ILE A 9 12.12 6.26 -23.67
C ILE A 9 10.93 5.70 -22.91
N VAL A 10 10.51 4.49 -23.28
CA VAL A 10 9.52 3.74 -22.51
C VAL A 10 10.17 3.31 -21.20
N ARG A 11 9.61 3.78 -20.08
CA ARG A 11 10.04 3.37 -18.75
C ARG A 11 9.40 2.03 -18.40
N LEU A 12 10.23 1.00 -18.30
CA LEU A 12 9.85 -0.34 -17.92
C LEU A 12 9.68 -0.48 -16.40
N SER A 13 8.74 -1.32 -16.00
CA SER A 13 8.44 -1.71 -14.62
C SER A 13 9.37 -2.81 -14.11
N GLY A 14 9.91 -3.65 -15.00
CA GLY A 14 10.65 -4.87 -14.66
C GLY A 14 9.78 -6.13 -14.61
N PHE A 15 8.45 -5.99 -14.77
CA PHE A 15 7.51 -7.10 -14.84
C PHE A 15 7.02 -7.30 -16.27
N ASN A 16 7.28 -8.46 -16.86
CA ASN A 16 6.99 -8.71 -18.28
C ASN A 16 5.49 -8.57 -18.63
N ASN A 17 4.59 -8.96 -17.73
CA ASN A 17 3.14 -8.80 -17.91
C ASN A 17 2.69 -7.33 -18.04
N ILE A 18 3.49 -6.40 -17.52
CA ILE A 18 3.28 -4.95 -17.68
C ILE A 18 4.06 -4.45 -18.89
N ASP A 19 5.35 -4.75 -18.95
CA ASP A 19 6.31 -4.19 -19.91
C ASP A 19 5.98 -4.56 -21.36
N ALA A 20 5.46 -5.77 -21.58
CA ALA A 20 5.02 -6.21 -22.89
C ALA A 20 3.82 -5.41 -23.45
N LEU A 21 3.15 -4.62 -22.62
CA LEU A 21 2.03 -3.78 -23.02
C LEU A 21 2.41 -2.31 -23.15
N LEU A 22 3.62 -1.87 -22.81
CA LEU A 22 3.93 -0.45 -22.79
C LEU A 22 4.31 0.10 -24.16
N SER A 23 3.61 1.14 -24.61
CA SER A 23 3.93 1.91 -25.81
C SER A 23 4.68 3.21 -25.50
N SER A 24 5.37 3.76 -26.50
CA SER A 24 6.10 5.03 -26.41
C SER A 24 5.21 6.28 -26.45
N GLY A 25 3.91 6.13 -26.70
CA GLY A 25 2.99 7.25 -26.73
C GLY A 25 1.54 6.85 -26.40
N PRO A 26 0.63 7.83 -26.25
CA PRO A 26 0.81 9.24 -26.60
C PRO A 26 1.60 10.11 -25.60
N GLY A 27 1.85 9.59 -24.39
CA GLY A 27 2.62 10.29 -23.35
C GLY A 27 1.79 11.28 -22.51
N TRP A 28 0.55 10.93 -22.18
CA TRP A 28 -0.41 11.85 -21.56
C TRP A 28 0.06 12.46 -20.23
N ASN A 29 0.81 11.73 -19.41
CA ASN A 29 1.35 12.24 -18.13
C ASN A 29 2.32 13.42 -18.29
N PHE A 30 2.85 13.61 -19.50
CA PHE A 30 3.88 14.60 -19.77
C PHE A 30 3.33 15.88 -20.41
N LEU A 31 2.02 15.94 -20.65
CA LEU A 31 1.33 17.18 -20.99
C LEU A 31 1.46 18.14 -19.80
N GLY A 32 1.85 19.40 -20.06
CA GLY A 32 2.26 20.38 -19.03
C GLY A 32 1.33 20.51 -17.81
N THR A 33 1.86 21.11 -16.73
CA THR A 33 1.28 21.07 -15.37
C THR A 33 -0.21 21.50 -15.32
N GLY A 34 -1.09 20.58 -14.89
CA GLY A 34 -2.47 20.89 -14.49
C GLY A 34 -3.58 20.18 -15.30
N ALA A 35 -3.25 19.49 -16.39
CA ALA A 35 -4.24 18.75 -17.17
C ALA A 35 -4.53 17.38 -16.53
N ARG A 36 -5.51 17.31 -15.61
CA ARG A 36 -6.06 16.03 -15.11
C ARG A 36 -7.13 15.44 -16.04
N SER A 37 -7.44 16.15 -17.13
CA SER A 37 -8.49 15.75 -18.05
C SER A 37 -8.07 15.87 -19.50
N LEU A 38 -8.50 14.91 -20.31
CA LEU A 38 -8.39 14.92 -21.76
C LEU A 38 -9.73 15.30 -22.37
N SER A 39 -9.69 16.22 -23.33
CA SER A 39 -10.85 16.56 -24.13
C SER A 39 -10.97 15.61 -25.33
N TYR A 40 -12.18 15.13 -25.61
CA TYR A 40 -12.45 14.23 -26.73
C TYR A 40 -13.61 14.74 -27.59
N THR A 41 -13.67 14.30 -28.85
CA THR A 41 -14.74 14.68 -29.77
C THR A 41 -15.19 13.52 -30.67
N PHE A 42 -16.48 13.53 -31.01
CA PHE A 42 -17.06 12.74 -32.11
C PHE A 42 -17.26 13.56 -33.38
N SER A 43 -16.94 14.86 -33.33
CA SER A 43 -17.09 15.77 -34.46
C SER A 43 -15.98 15.53 -35.47
N VAL A 44 -16.34 15.26 -36.71
CA VAL A 44 -15.40 15.15 -37.84
C VAL A 44 -15.23 16.47 -38.59
N ALA A 45 -15.67 17.60 -38.01
CA ALA A 45 -15.64 18.90 -38.68
C ALA A 45 -14.26 19.57 -38.69
N SER A 46 -13.40 19.26 -37.70
CA SER A 46 -12.07 19.85 -37.56
C SER A 46 -11.17 18.96 -36.71
N GLY A 47 -9.86 19.13 -36.83
CA GLY A 47 -8.88 18.45 -35.98
C GLY A 47 -8.65 16.96 -36.25
N ASN A 48 -9.31 16.40 -37.28
CA ASN A 48 -9.09 15.03 -37.78
C ASN A 48 -7.64 14.77 -38.19
N GLU A 49 -7.25 13.50 -38.24
CA GLU A 49 -5.93 13.07 -38.70
C GLU A 49 -5.70 13.40 -40.19
N GLU A 50 -4.63 14.14 -40.48
CA GLU A 50 -4.36 14.67 -41.83
C GLU A 50 -4.13 13.58 -42.89
N SER A 51 -3.61 12.42 -42.48
CA SER A 51 -3.30 11.29 -43.37
C SER A 51 -4.52 10.45 -43.76
N ARG A 52 -5.70 10.73 -43.19
CA ARG A 52 -6.93 9.94 -43.39
C ARG A 52 -8.07 10.77 -43.92
N THR A 53 -8.90 10.15 -44.76
CA THR A 53 -10.10 10.78 -45.33
C THR A 53 -11.28 9.79 -45.28
N GLY A 54 -12.51 10.30 -45.36
CA GLY A 54 -13.72 9.47 -45.34
C GLY A 54 -14.27 9.18 -43.94
N GLN A 55 -13.84 9.94 -42.94
CA GLN A 55 -14.36 9.85 -41.58
C GLN A 55 -15.87 10.19 -41.55
N ALA A 56 -16.63 9.34 -40.87
CA ALA A 56 -18.02 9.55 -40.52
C ALA A 56 -18.13 9.68 -39.00
N ALA A 57 -18.97 10.60 -38.52
CA ALA A 57 -19.21 10.71 -37.08
C ALA A 57 -19.78 9.38 -36.53
N PHE A 58 -19.34 8.99 -35.34
CA PHE A 58 -19.96 7.89 -34.60
C PHE A 58 -21.47 8.11 -34.45
N SER A 59 -22.23 7.04 -34.62
CA SER A 59 -23.67 7.02 -34.38
C SER A 59 -23.98 7.34 -32.90
N PRO A 60 -25.20 7.80 -32.57
CA PRO A 60 -25.59 8.05 -31.18
C PRO A 60 -25.36 6.86 -30.23
N ALA A 61 -25.55 5.63 -30.72
CA ALA A 61 -25.29 4.41 -29.96
C ALA A 61 -23.79 4.22 -29.67
N GLN A 62 -22.93 4.37 -30.68
CA GLN A 62 -21.48 4.31 -30.51
C GLN A 62 -20.99 5.39 -29.54
N GLN A 63 -21.45 6.64 -29.69
CA GLN A 63 -21.09 7.71 -28.77
C GLN A 63 -21.51 7.41 -27.33
N SER A 64 -22.71 6.83 -27.13
CA SER A 64 -23.17 6.42 -25.80
C SER A 64 -22.27 5.35 -25.19
N ALA A 65 -21.93 4.30 -25.95
CA ALA A 65 -21.04 3.24 -25.49
C ALA A 65 -19.63 3.76 -25.18
N THR A 66 -19.11 4.69 -25.99
CA THR A 66 -17.81 5.33 -25.73
C THR A 66 -17.82 6.15 -24.46
N ARG A 67 -18.90 6.89 -24.16
CA ARG A 67 -19.04 7.59 -22.86
C ARG A 67 -19.02 6.62 -21.68
N THR A 68 -19.67 5.46 -21.82
CA THR A 68 -19.62 4.38 -20.81
C THR A 68 -18.20 3.85 -20.62
N ALA A 69 -17.48 3.55 -21.70
CA ALA A 69 -16.11 3.07 -21.66
C ALA A 69 -15.15 4.11 -21.02
N LEU A 70 -15.28 5.39 -21.38
CA LEU A 70 -14.47 6.47 -20.80
C LEU A 70 -14.77 6.66 -19.29
N ALA A 71 -16.02 6.51 -18.86
CA ALA A 71 -16.36 6.55 -17.44
C ALA A 71 -15.74 5.38 -16.66
N TYR A 72 -15.72 4.18 -17.25
CA TYR A 72 -15.00 3.03 -16.70
C TYR A 72 -13.49 3.30 -16.61
N ILE A 73 -12.88 3.81 -17.68
CA ILE A 73 -11.45 4.18 -17.70
C ILE A 73 -11.14 5.25 -16.66
N THR A 74 -12.02 6.24 -16.44
CA THR A 74 -11.86 7.22 -15.35
C THR A 74 -11.82 6.53 -13.99
N SER A 75 -12.67 5.53 -13.74
CA SER A 75 -12.68 4.81 -12.46
C SER A 75 -11.40 4.00 -12.22
N LEU A 76 -10.74 3.55 -13.28
CA LEU A 76 -9.51 2.77 -13.22
C LEU A 76 -8.26 3.66 -13.10
N THR A 77 -8.18 4.70 -13.92
CA THR A 77 -6.95 5.49 -14.12
C THR A 77 -6.94 6.83 -13.37
N GLY A 78 -8.11 7.31 -12.95
CA GLY A 78 -8.29 8.67 -12.42
C GLY A 78 -8.30 9.77 -13.49
N ILE A 79 -8.14 9.44 -14.78
CA ILE A 79 -8.15 10.42 -15.87
C ILE A 79 -9.57 10.93 -16.12
N GLY A 80 -9.76 12.25 -16.12
CA GLY A 80 -11.03 12.86 -16.52
C GLY A 80 -11.18 12.95 -18.04
N PHE A 81 -12.37 12.69 -18.57
CA PHE A 81 -12.66 12.88 -20.00
C PHE A 81 -13.78 13.90 -20.20
N THR A 82 -13.55 14.91 -21.05
CA THR A 82 -14.52 15.98 -21.34
C THR A 82 -14.84 16.04 -22.82
N GLU A 83 -16.11 15.83 -23.17
CA GLU A 83 -16.55 15.94 -24.56
C GLU A 83 -16.54 17.41 -25.03
N THR A 84 -16.12 17.64 -26.27
CA THR A 84 -16.20 18.93 -26.96
C THR A 84 -16.66 18.75 -28.41
N THR A 85 -17.37 19.75 -28.95
CA THR A 85 -17.70 19.81 -30.38
C THR A 85 -16.61 20.46 -31.22
N ASP A 86 -15.66 21.15 -30.58
CA ASP A 86 -14.53 21.79 -31.23
C ASP A 86 -13.35 20.82 -31.34
N GLY A 87 -13.25 20.15 -32.49
CA GLY A 87 -12.18 19.18 -32.75
C GLY A 87 -10.79 19.81 -32.81
N SER A 88 -10.67 21.13 -33.03
CA SER A 88 -9.35 21.78 -32.98
C SER A 88 -8.75 21.79 -31.57
N ARG A 89 -9.61 21.71 -30.54
CA ARG A 89 -9.24 21.69 -29.12
C ARG A 89 -9.19 20.28 -28.54
N ALA A 90 -9.81 19.30 -29.20
CA ALA A 90 -9.85 17.92 -28.73
C ALA A 90 -8.47 17.25 -28.85
N GLN A 91 -8.09 16.54 -27.79
CA GLN A 91 -6.91 15.66 -27.77
C GLN A 91 -7.24 14.28 -28.33
N ILE A 92 -8.45 13.80 -28.10
CA ILE A 92 -8.90 12.48 -28.56
C ILE A 92 -10.01 12.65 -29.60
N HIS A 93 -9.86 11.99 -30.74
CA HIS A 93 -10.78 12.04 -31.87
C HIS A 93 -11.34 10.65 -32.12
N MET A 94 -12.66 10.55 -32.28
CA MET A 94 -13.35 9.27 -32.44
C MET A 94 -14.30 9.34 -33.63
N ALA A 95 -14.08 8.47 -34.61
CA ALA A 95 -14.88 8.46 -35.83
C ALA A 95 -14.94 7.07 -36.46
N SER A 96 -15.95 6.82 -37.28
CA SER A 96 -15.98 5.63 -38.13
C SER A 96 -15.27 5.93 -39.45
N ILE A 97 -14.58 4.95 -40.03
CA ILE A 97 -13.93 5.07 -41.33
C ILE A 97 -14.00 3.73 -42.07
N ASN A 98 -13.79 3.71 -43.38
CA ASN A 98 -13.43 2.48 -44.08
C ASN A 98 -11.93 2.23 -43.85
N ILE A 99 -11.58 1.24 -43.03
CA ILE A 99 -10.17 0.92 -42.76
C ILE A 99 -9.62 0.12 -43.95
N ALA A 100 -8.46 0.53 -44.46
CA ALA A 100 -7.92 -0.01 -45.71
C ALA A 100 -7.60 -1.52 -45.66
N ASP A 101 -7.27 -2.02 -44.48
CA ASP A 101 -7.07 -3.45 -44.23
C ASP A 101 -8.41 -4.09 -43.87
N ALA A 102 -8.85 -5.03 -44.70
CA ALA A 102 -10.14 -5.70 -44.60
C ALA A 102 -10.29 -6.59 -43.35
N ASP A 103 -9.18 -6.93 -42.68
CA ASP A 103 -9.18 -7.75 -41.46
C ASP A 103 -9.07 -6.89 -40.19
N THR A 104 -8.97 -5.55 -40.31
CA THR A 104 -8.83 -4.63 -39.19
C THR A 104 -10.19 -4.04 -38.77
N MET A 105 -10.65 -4.38 -37.56
CA MET A 105 -11.97 -3.97 -37.06
C MET A 105 -11.96 -2.58 -36.38
N GLY A 106 -10.83 -2.22 -35.77
CA GLY A 106 -10.61 -0.93 -35.12
C GLY A 106 -9.18 -0.48 -35.38
N LEU A 107 -8.93 0.82 -35.17
CA LEU A 107 -7.58 1.34 -35.23
C LEU A 107 -7.41 2.58 -34.36
N CYS A 108 -6.35 2.59 -33.57
CA CYS A 108 -5.85 3.76 -32.89
C CYS A 108 -4.52 4.22 -33.48
N SER A 109 -4.40 5.52 -33.73
CA SER A 109 -3.12 6.19 -34.01
C SER A 109 -2.93 7.38 -33.08
N TRP A 110 -1.70 7.82 -32.92
CA TRP A 110 -1.40 9.02 -32.14
C TRP A 110 -0.28 9.85 -32.75
N MET A 111 -0.23 11.11 -32.35
CA MET A 111 0.80 12.06 -32.72
C MET A 111 1.21 12.86 -31.49
N THR A 112 2.51 12.87 -31.21
CA THR A 112 3.11 13.68 -30.16
C THR A 112 4.08 14.67 -30.79
N SER A 113 4.01 15.94 -30.38
CA SER A 113 4.82 17.02 -30.94
C SER A 113 5.30 17.97 -29.84
N TYR A 114 6.57 18.35 -29.93
CA TYR A 114 7.21 19.30 -29.04
C TYR A 114 8.38 20.00 -29.75
N THR A 115 8.83 21.15 -29.24
CA THR A 115 10.05 21.81 -29.73
C THR A 115 11.26 21.24 -28.99
N PRO A 116 12.22 20.59 -29.68
CA PRO A 116 13.43 20.10 -29.03
C PRO A 116 14.20 21.23 -28.33
N PRO A 117 14.60 21.06 -27.06
CA PRO A 117 15.29 22.11 -26.33
C PRO A 117 16.65 22.41 -26.95
N SER A 118 16.93 23.70 -27.17
CA SER A 118 18.24 24.16 -27.68
C SER A 118 19.36 24.13 -26.62
N TYR A 119 18.98 24.03 -25.34
CA TYR A 119 19.88 23.84 -24.20
C TYR A 119 19.15 23.10 -23.07
N GLY A 120 19.83 22.16 -22.41
CA GLY A 120 19.23 21.28 -21.40
C GLY A 120 18.32 20.21 -22.01
N THR A 121 17.48 19.58 -21.19
CA THR A 121 16.61 18.47 -21.60
C THR A 121 15.12 18.76 -21.42
N THR A 122 14.75 19.93 -20.91
CA THR A 122 13.35 20.26 -20.55
C THR A 122 12.48 20.51 -21.78
N VAL A 123 11.32 19.87 -21.82
CA VAL A 123 10.27 20.12 -22.80
C VAL A 123 9.13 20.92 -22.15
N ARG A 124 8.63 21.95 -22.84
CA ARG A 124 7.62 22.89 -22.28
C ARG A 124 6.33 22.98 -23.09
N ASP A 125 6.32 22.51 -24.32
CA ASP A 125 5.26 22.68 -25.30
C ASP A 125 4.77 21.35 -25.88
N LEU A 126 4.89 20.27 -25.10
CA LEU A 126 4.41 18.95 -25.50
C LEU A 126 2.90 19.01 -25.79
N THR A 127 2.54 18.58 -26.99
CA THR A 127 1.17 18.35 -27.41
C THR A 127 1.03 16.90 -27.87
N ALA A 128 -0.13 16.31 -27.62
CA ALA A 128 -0.44 14.97 -28.07
C ALA A 128 -1.89 14.88 -28.57
N LYS A 129 -2.11 14.04 -29.57
CA LYS A 129 -3.42 13.67 -30.08
C LYS A 129 -3.51 12.17 -30.28
N ALA A 130 -4.69 11.59 -30.06
CA ALA A 130 -5.01 10.22 -30.42
C ALA A 130 -6.27 10.19 -31.30
N TYR A 131 -6.30 9.29 -32.26
CA TYR A 131 -7.37 9.10 -33.22
C TYR A 131 -7.82 7.65 -33.17
N ILE A 132 -9.07 7.43 -32.82
CA ILE A 132 -9.68 6.11 -32.71
C ILE A 132 -10.70 5.96 -33.83
N TYR A 133 -10.55 4.88 -34.58
CA TYR A 133 -11.40 4.54 -35.70
C TYR A 133 -12.04 3.18 -35.51
N LEU A 134 -13.33 3.09 -35.86
CA LEU A 134 -14.01 1.81 -36.03
C LEU A 134 -14.38 1.62 -37.48
N ASP A 135 -14.05 0.45 -38.03
CA ASP A 135 -14.38 0.15 -39.42
C ASP A 135 -15.90 0.18 -39.66
N ASN A 136 -16.32 0.74 -40.79
CA ASN A 136 -17.73 0.92 -41.14
C ASN A 136 -18.14 0.28 -42.47
N VAL A 137 -17.28 -0.54 -43.08
CA VAL A 137 -17.58 -1.28 -44.30
C VAL A 137 -17.55 -2.78 -44.04
N GLU A 138 -16.38 -3.36 -43.84
CA GLU A 138 -16.18 -4.80 -43.60
C GLU A 138 -16.77 -5.24 -42.25
N PHE A 139 -16.59 -4.45 -41.20
CA PHE A 139 -17.04 -4.75 -39.83
C PHE A 139 -18.22 -3.89 -39.37
N ARG A 140 -18.90 -3.22 -40.30
CA ARG A 140 -20.04 -2.33 -40.04
C ARG A 140 -21.07 -2.90 -39.06
N ALA A 141 -21.43 -4.17 -39.22
CA ALA A 141 -22.45 -4.81 -38.40
C ALA A 141 -21.99 -5.00 -36.95
N LYS A 142 -20.73 -5.41 -36.74
CA LYS A 142 -20.15 -5.59 -35.39
C LYS A 142 -19.91 -4.24 -34.72
N ASN A 143 -19.36 -3.27 -35.44
CA ASN A 143 -19.07 -1.93 -34.90
C ASN A 143 -20.32 -1.04 -34.72
N ALA A 144 -21.47 -1.44 -35.25
CA ALA A 144 -22.74 -0.77 -34.98
C ALA A 144 -23.33 -1.16 -33.61
N ASP A 145 -22.97 -2.33 -33.08
CA ASP A 145 -23.43 -2.83 -31.78
C ASP A 145 -22.27 -2.85 -30.77
N LEU A 146 -22.20 -1.80 -29.96
CA LEU A 146 -21.24 -1.66 -28.86
C LEU A 146 -21.91 -1.91 -27.51
N SER A 147 -22.82 -2.89 -27.44
CA SER A 147 -23.40 -3.34 -26.18
C SER A 147 -22.33 -3.96 -25.26
N LEU A 148 -22.46 -3.75 -23.94
CA LEU A 148 -21.53 -4.28 -22.95
C LEU A 148 -21.43 -5.81 -23.06
N GLY A 149 -20.20 -6.32 -23.09
CA GLY A 149 -19.91 -7.75 -23.26
C GLY A 149 -20.08 -8.25 -24.71
N GLY A 150 -20.32 -7.35 -25.66
CA GLY A 150 -20.31 -7.65 -27.08
C GLY A 150 -18.93 -7.46 -27.72
N PRO A 151 -18.63 -8.15 -28.84
CA PRO A 151 -17.32 -8.08 -29.50
C PRO A 151 -16.99 -6.67 -30.01
N GLY A 152 -17.99 -5.89 -30.42
CA GLY A 152 -17.77 -4.49 -30.81
C GLY A 152 -17.29 -3.63 -29.63
N TYR A 153 -17.85 -3.85 -28.44
CA TYR A 153 -17.46 -3.11 -27.25
C TYR A 153 -16.05 -3.49 -26.77
N GLU A 154 -15.67 -4.76 -26.86
CA GLU A 154 -14.29 -5.18 -26.57
C GLU A 154 -13.29 -4.54 -27.52
N ILE A 155 -13.58 -4.47 -28.82
CA ILE A 155 -12.72 -3.74 -29.77
C ILE A 155 -12.66 -2.25 -29.43
N LEU A 156 -13.76 -1.62 -29.02
CA LEU A 156 -13.70 -0.24 -28.54
C LEU A 156 -12.76 -0.10 -27.33
N LEU A 157 -12.80 -1.03 -26.37
CA LEU A 157 -11.85 -1.03 -25.25
C LEU A 157 -10.41 -1.26 -25.73
N HIS A 158 -10.19 -2.16 -26.69
CA HIS A 158 -8.88 -2.40 -27.30
C HIS A 158 -8.29 -1.09 -27.87
N GLU A 159 -9.03 -0.37 -28.70
CA GLU A 159 -8.56 0.90 -29.28
C GLU A 159 -8.37 2.00 -28.22
N LEU A 160 -9.19 2.00 -27.17
CA LEU A 160 -9.01 2.90 -26.04
C LEU A 160 -7.76 2.54 -25.24
N GLY A 161 -7.36 1.27 -25.19
CA GLY A 161 -6.11 0.81 -24.58
C GLY A 161 -4.90 1.38 -25.32
N HIS A 162 -4.90 1.30 -26.66
CA HIS A 162 -3.91 1.99 -27.48
C HIS A 162 -3.88 3.50 -27.26
N MET A 163 -5.06 4.14 -27.17
CA MET A 163 -5.13 5.57 -26.84
C MET A 163 -4.51 5.87 -25.47
N LEU A 164 -4.60 4.95 -24.51
CA LEU A 164 -3.99 5.07 -23.19
C LEU A 164 -2.50 4.65 -23.18
N GLY A 165 -1.94 4.25 -24.33
CA GLY A 165 -0.53 3.89 -24.45
C GLY A 165 -0.21 2.41 -24.22
N LEU A 166 -1.21 1.54 -24.37
CA LEU A 166 -0.96 0.11 -24.46
C LEU A 166 -0.58 -0.29 -25.90
N LYS A 167 0.32 -1.24 -26.07
CA LYS A 167 0.65 -1.86 -27.37
C LYS A 167 0.18 -3.33 -27.38
N HIS A 168 0.19 -3.94 -28.57
CA HIS A 168 0.00 -5.37 -28.65
C HIS A 168 1.15 -6.12 -27.92
N PRO A 169 0.84 -7.22 -27.23
CA PRO A 169 1.81 -7.96 -26.41
C PRO A 169 2.89 -8.69 -27.21
N PHE A 170 2.72 -8.84 -28.52
CA PHE A 170 3.65 -9.50 -29.44
C PHE A 170 4.53 -8.53 -30.24
N GLU A 171 4.39 -7.21 -30.01
CA GLU A 171 5.16 -6.17 -30.71
C GLU A 171 6.38 -5.71 -29.92
N GLY A 172 7.43 -5.26 -30.61
CA GLY A 172 8.63 -4.69 -29.97
C GLY A 172 9.52 -5.73 -29.30
N ASP A 173 10.43 -5.26 -28.43
CA ASP A 173 11.42 -6.12 -27.77
C ASP A 173 10.83 -6.86 -26.56
N GLU A 174 10.02 -6.18 -25.76
CA GLU A 174 9.31 -6.77 -24.62
C GLU A 174 8.00 -7.39 -25.11
N GLN A 175 7.92 -8.73 -25.03
CA GLN A 175 6.76 -9.51 -25.50
C GLN A 175 6.29 -10.48 -24.44
N LEU A 176 5.00 -10.81 -24.45
CA LEU A 176 4.46 -11.87 -23.60
C LEU A 176 4.87 -13.25 -24.14
N PRO A 177 5.06 -14.25 -23.25
CA PRO A 177 5.08 -15.64 -23.65
C PRO A 177 3.79 -16.04 -24.36
N TYR A 178 3.88 -17.01 -25.29
CA TYR A 178 2.73 -17.49 -26.06
C TYR A 178 1.53 -17.92 -25.20
N ASP A 179 1.78 -18.59 -24.07
CA ASP A 179 0.71 -19.07 -23.19
C ASP A 179 0.01 -17.92 -22.43
N ASP A 180 0.62 -16.74 -22.37
CA ASP A 180 0.12 -15.55 -21.68
C ASP A 180 -0.53 -14.54 -22.64
N ASP A 181 -0.20 -14.60 -23.94
CA ASP A 181 -0.71 -13.73 -24.99
C ASP A 181 -2.12 -14.14 -25.42
N HIS A 182 -3.12 -13.80 -24.61
CA HIS A 182 -4.53 -13.97 -24.95
C HIS A 182 -5.42 -12.93 -24.25
N THR A 183 -6.62 -12.70 -24.80
CA THR A 183 -7.61 -11.72 -24.28
C THR A 183 -8.02 -11.94 -22.82
N GLY A 184 -7.91 -13.16 -22.29
CA GLY A 184 -8.08 -13.41 -20.86
C GLY A 184 -7.07 -12.70 -19.94
N ASN A 185 -5.89 -12.34 -20.45
CA ASN A 185 -4.85 -11.63 -19.72
C ASN A 185 -4.76 -10.16 -20.17
N THR A 186 -4.87 -9.90 -21.47
CA THR A 186 -4.83 -8.54 -22.05
C THR A 186 -5.74 -8.46 -23.26
N LEU A 187 -6.63 -7.46 -23.29
CA LEU A 187 -7.46 -7.18 -24.45
C LEU A 187 -6.64 -6.74 -25.66
N MET A 188 -5.36 -6.40 -25.49
CA MET A 188 -4.44 -6.08 -26.59
C MET A 188 -3.99 -7.33 -27.38
N SER A 189 -4.33 -8.54 -26.94
CA SER A 189 -4.00 -9.76 -27.67
C SER A 189 -4.90 -9.99 -28.89
N TYR A 190 -4.38 -10.69 -29.89
CA TYR A 190 -5.16 -11.19 -31.02
C TYR A 190 -5.76 -12.59 -30.78
N ASP A 191 -5.36 -13.28 -29.71
CA ASP A 191 -5.84 -14.61 -29.37
C ASP A 191 -7.02 -14.55 -28.39
N TRP A 192 -8.19 -14.96 -28.88
CA TRP A 192 -9.47 -14.80 -28.16
C TRP A 192 -9.74 -15.97 -27.20
N VAL A 193 -9.80 -15.70 -25.90
CA VAL A 193 -10.03 -16.67 -24.82
C VAL A 193 -10.97 -16.06 -23.78
N GLY A 194 -12.06 -16.75 -23.45
CA GLY A 194 -13.00 -16.41 -22.37
C GLY A 194 -14.02 -15.30 -22.65
N GLY A 195 -13.70 -14.32 -23.49
CA GLY A 195 -14.55 -13.16 -23.81
C GLY A 195 -15.81 -13.46 -24.67
N PRO A 196 -16.54 -12.41 -25.11
CA PRO A 196 -16.08 -11.03 -25.10
C PRO A 196 -16.12 -10.34 -23.74
N TYR A 197 -15.14 -9.48 -23.48
CA TYR A 197 -14.96 -8.76 -22.23
C TYR A 197 -15.62 -7.37 -22.24
N GLN A 198 -16.13 -6.97 -21.08
CA GLN A 198 -16.72 -5.64 -20.85
C GLN A 198 -15.83 -4.72 -20.00
N THR A 199 -14.70 -5.23 -19.52
CA THR A 199 -13.68 -4.55 -18.72
C THR A 199 -12.31 -5.00 -19.23
N TYR A 200 -11.28 -4.21 -18.94
CA TYR A 200 -9.91 -4.61 -19.19
C TYR A 200 -9.54 -5.87 -18.40
N SER A 201 -8.66 -6.67 -18.99
CA SER A 201 -8.13 -7.90 -18.38
C SER A 201 -6.98 -7.56 -17.40
N PRO A 202 -6.53 -8.51 -16.56
CA PRO A 202 -5.61 -8.20 -15.46
C PRO A 202 -4.31 -7.50 -15.88
N TYR A 203 -3.70 -7.87 -17.01
CA TYR A 203 -2.43 -7.27 -17.45
C TYR A 203 -2.64 -5.86 -17.99
N ASP A 204 -3.78 -5.57 -18.63
CA ASP A 204 -4.14 -4.21 -19.03
C ASP A 204 -4.29 -3.30 -17.79
N ILE A 205 -4.96 -3.81 -16.73
CA ILE A 205 -5.12 -3.08 -15.47
C ILE A 205 -3.76 -2.81 -14.83
N ALA A 206 -2.88 -3.80 -14.77
CA ALA A 206 -1.54 -3.65 -14.22
C ALA A 206 -0.72 -2.60 -15.01
N ALA A 207 -0.77 -2.64 -16.34
CA ALA A 207 -0.10 -1.66 -17.20
C ALA A 207 -0.68 -0.24 -17.04
N LEU A 208 -2.00 -0.11 -16.91
CA LEU A 208 -2.64 1.18 -16.67
C LEU A 208 -2.38 1.73 -15.26
N ASN A 209 -2.25 0.87 -14.26
CA ASN A 209 -1.81 1.25 -12.92
C ASN A 209 -0.37 1.76 -12.95
N TRP A 210 0.54 1.05 -13.64
CA TRP A 210 1.92 1.51 -13.85
C TRP A 210 1.98 2.87 -14.55
N LEU A 211 1.19 3.06 -15.61
CA LEU A 211 1.16 4.32 -16.35
C LEU A 211 0.55 5.46 -15.53
N TYR A 212 -0.59 5.26 -14.87
CA TYR A 212 -1.41 6.37 -14.35
C TYR A 212 -1.65 6.38 -12.85
N GLY A 213 -1.20 5.35 -12.12
CA GLY A 213 -1.21 5.33 -10.66
C GLY A 213 -2.59 5.43 -10.00
N ARG A 214 -3.66 5.27 -10.78
CA ARG A 214 -5.07 5.46 -10.41
C ARG A 214 -5.46 6.88 -9.96
N ASP A 215 -4.55 7.85 -9.99
CA ASP A 215 -4.80 9.22 -9.54
C ASP A 215 -4.73 10.29 -10.66
N GLY A 216 -4.80 9.81 -11.90
CA GLY A 216 -4.93 10.60 -13.11
C GLY A 216 -3.60 11.09 -13.68
N LEU A 217 -3.70 11.95 -14.69
CA LEU A 217 -2.53 12.39 -15.44
C LEU A 217 -1.54 13.18 -14.58
N GLY A 218 -0.28 12.74 -14.59
CA GLY A 218 0.81 13.37 -13.84
C GLY A 218 0.51 13.45 -12.33
N GLY A 219 -0.20 12.45 -11.82
CA GLY A 219 -0.57 12.33 -10.42
C GLY A 219 0.63 12.09 -9.49
N THR A 220 0.32 11.64 -8.28
CA THR A 220 1.29 11.24 -7.27
C THR A 220 1.97 9.94 -7.66
N TYR A 221 1.25 9.07 -8.37
CA TYR A 221 1.67 7.73 -8.75
C TYR A 221 1.74 7.58 -10.28
N GLY A 222 2.54 6.61 -10.73
CA GLY A 222 2.66 6.23 -12.14
C GLY A 222 3.81 6.93 -12.88
N VAL A 223 3.97 6.60 -14.16
CA VAL A 223 5.10 7.05 -14.98
C VAL A 223 5.17 8.58 -15.06
N GLY A 224 6.35 9.14 -14.73
CA GLY A 224 6.58 10.58 -14.72
C GLY A 224 6.27 11.27 -13.38
N SER A 225 5.79 10.50 -12.39
CA SER A 225 5.60 10.97 -11.01
C SER A 225 6.83 10.65 -10.13
N GLY A 226 6.71 10.91 -8.82
CA GLY A 226 7.73 10.55 -7.84
C GLY A 226 7.52 9.18 -7.18
N LYS A 227 6.46 8.45 -7.55
CA LYS A 227 6.10 7.17 -6.94
C LYS A 227 5.53 6.21 -7.97
N ASP A 228 5.82 4.93 -7.84
CA ASP A 228 5.29 3.93 -8.75
C ASP A 228 4.07 3.22 -8.18
N TYR A 229 3.30 2.59 -9.08
CA TYR A 229 2.20 1.69 -8.72
C TYR A 229 2.42 0.37 -9.45
N PHE A 230 2.65 -0.69 -8.68
CA PHE A 230 2.83 -2.05 -9.15
C PHE A 230 1.59 -2.87 -8.83
N THR A 231 1.18 -3.68 -9.80
CA THR A 231 0.11 -4.67 -9.63
C THR A 231 0.64 -6.01 -10.11
N GLY A 232 0.60 -7.00 -9.23
CA GLY A 232 0.91 -8.39 -9.52
C GLY A 232 -0.20 -9.06 -10.33
N ARG A 233 -0.23 -10.39 -10.24
CA ARG A 233 -1.17 -11.27 -10.92
C ARG A 233 -1.98 -12.04 -9.88
N ASP A 234 -3.09 -12.64 -10.33
CA ASP A 234 -3.91 -13.53 -9.49
C ASP A 234 -3.26 -14.92 -9.33
N ILE A 235 -2.01 -14.95 -8.87
CA ILE A 235 -1.24 -16.15 -8.54
C ILE A 235 -0.27 -15.83 -7.39
N ALA A 236 0.21 -16.85 -6.69
CA ALA A 236 1.31 -16.66 -5.74
C ALA A 236 2.61 -16.25 -6.46
N GLU A 237 3.12 -15.06 -6.19
CA GLU A 237 4.40 -14.60 -6.72
C GLU A 237 5.23 -13.77 -5.75
N ARG A 238 6.43 -13.36 -6.17
CA ARG A 238 7.27 -12.44 -5.41
C ARG A 238 7.28 -11.09 -6.10
N LEU A 239 6.84 -10.06 -5.37
CA LEU A 239 6.87 -8.68 -5.80
C LEU A 239 7.97 -7.95 -5.03
N THR A 240 8.89 -7.30 -5.73
CA THR A 240 9.99 -6.55 -5.10
C THR A 240 9.99 -5.12 -5.65
N GLY A 241 9.79 -4.17 -4.75
CA GLY A 241 9.88 -2.74 -4.99
C GLY A 241 11.31 -2.27 -5.20
N THR A 242 11.49 -0.95 -5.23
CA THR A 242 12.78 -0.35 -5.58
C THR A 242 13.38 0.43 -4.42
N TYR A 243 14.09 1.50 -4.70
CA TYR A 243 14.56 2.46 -3.71
C TYR A 243 13.63 3.69 -3.61
N ASN A 244 12.59 3.75 -4.44
CA ASN A 244 11.60 4.83 -4.43
C ASN A 244 10.44 4.44 -3.53
N SER A 245 9.50 5.37 -3.32
CA SER A 245 8.27 5.04 -2.61
C SER A 245 7.24 4.50 -3.60
N GLU A 246 6.66 3.34 -3.33
CA GLU A 246 5.74 2.67 -4.23
C GLU A 246 4.39 2.32 -3.58
N VAL A 247 3.40 2.06 -4.43
CA VAL A 247 2.21 1.28 -4.07
C VAL A 247 2.34 -0.07 -4.74
N ILE A 248 2.14 -1.15 -4.00
CA ILE A 248 2.20 -2.52 -4.47
C ILE A 248 0.87 -3.21 -4.16
N GLU A 249 0.25 -3.80 -5.16
CA GLU A 249 -1.00 -4.56 -5.08
C GLU A 249 -0.70 -5.98 -5.55
N GLY A 250 -0.95 -7.00 -4.72
CA GLY A 250 -0.76 -8.41 -5.09
C GLY A 250 -1.69 -8.86 -6.21
N ALA A 251 -2.95 -8.41 -6.13
CA ALA A 251 -4.05 -8.71 -7.06
C ALA A 251 -4.56 -10.17 -7.04
N GLY A 252 -4.36 -10.86 -5.92
CA GLY A 252 -4.78 -12.23 -5.68
C GLY A 252 -3.59 -13.09 -5.23
N GLY A 253 -3.77 -14.41 -5.14
CA GLY A 253 -2.67 -15.31 -4.78
C GLY A 253 -2.11 -15.14 -3.36
N ASP A 254 -1.07 -15.95 -3.05
CA ASP A 254 -0.31 -15.87 -1.80
C ASP A 254 1.06 -15.23 -2.09
N ASP A 255 1.20 -13.92 -1.86
CA ASP A 255 2.37 -13.19 -2.34
C ASP A 255 3.48 -12.98 -1.30
N ASP A 256 4.72 -12.90 -1.78
CA ASP A 256 5.86 -12.38 -1.02
C ASP A 256 6.19 -10.96 -1.53
N ILE A 257 5.73 -9.96 -0.79
CA ILE A 257 5.84 -8.54 -1.16
C ILE A 257 6.95 -7.89 -0.32
N ASP A 258 7.97 -7.40 -1.01
CA ASP A 258 9.07 -6.62 -0.44
C ASP A 258 9.04 -5.20 -1.00
N GLY A 259 8.73 -4.20 -0.17
CA GLY A 259 8.71 -2.80 -0.60
C GLY A 259 10.10 -2.25 -0.97
N GLY A 260 11.18 -2.91 -0.55
CA GLY A 260 12.53 -2.42 -0.77
C GLY A 260 12.88 -1.26 0.16
N ALA A 261 13.41 -0.16 -0.38
CA ALA A 261 13.69 1.03 0.40
C ALA A 261 12.74 2.14 -0.06
N GLY A 262 12.17 2.90 0.86
CA GLY A 262 11.18 3.87 0.44
C GLY A 262 10.21 4.18 1.56
N ASN A 263 9.00 4.55 1.18
CA ASN A 263 7.85 4.63 2.07
C ASN A 263 6.72 3.98 1.30
N ASP A 264 6.64 2.68 1.47
CA ASP A 264 5.95 1.77 0.58
C ASP A 264 4.59 1.40 1.14
N VAL A 265 3.65 1.21 0.21
CA VAL A 265 2.25 0.97 0.51
C VAL A 265 1.82 -0.35 -0.10
N ALA A 266 1.46 -1.33 0.72
CA ALA A 266 0.72 -2.50 0.23
C ALA A 266 -0.77 -2.12 0.14
N TYR A 267 -1.37 -2.28 -1.05
CA TYR A 267 -2.76 -1.95 -1.31
C TYR A 267 -3.63 -3.21 -1.36
N TYR A 268 -4.74 -3.13 -0.63
CA TYR A 268 -5.75 -4.16 -0.45
C TYR A 268 -7.10 -3.60 -0.88
N VAL A 269 -7.79 -4.29 -1.79
CA VAL A 269 -9.03 -3.77 -2.42
C VAL A 269 -10.20 -3.71 -1.44
N GLY A 270 -10.26 -4.62 -0.46
CA GLY A 270 -11.32 -4.73 0.52
C GLY A 270 -11.21 -3.71 1.68
N PRO A 271 -12.27 -3.57 2.51
CA PRO A 271 -12.19 -2.81 3.75
C PRO A 271 -11.29 -3.52 4.77
N ARG A 272 -10.65 -2.76 5.67
CA ARG A 272 -9.70 -3.28 6.67
C ARG A 272 -10.26 -4.48 7.45
N ALA A 273 -11.53 -4.48 7.83
CA ALA A 273 -12.14 -5.56 8.63
C ALA A 273 -12.21 -6.94 7.94
N ASN A 274 -11.96 -7.02 6.62
CA ASN A 274 -11.89 -8.29 5.90
C ASN A 274 -10.57 -9.04 6.13
N TYR A 275 -9.54 -8.34 6.63
CA TYR A 275 -8.18 -8.87 6.69
C TYR A 275 -7.73 -9.14 8.15
N GLU A 276 -6.93 -10.18 8.37
CA GLU A 276 -6.18 -10.37 9.62
C GLU A 276 -4.72 -9.97 9.42
N LEU A 277 -4.19 -9.20 10.38
CA LEU A 277 -2.82 -8.70 10.36
C LEU A 277 -2.02 -9.38 11.46
N THR A 278 -0.99 -10.11 11.08
CA THR A 278 -0.08 -10.78 12.01
C THR A 278 1.33 -10.26 11.83
N LYS A 279 1.95 -9.76 12.90
CA LYS A 279 3.36 -9.40 12.87
C LYS A 279 4.24 -10.64 12.94
N ILE A 280 5.27 -10.74 12.11
CA ILE A 280 6.30 -11.78 12.11
C ILE A 280 7.71 -11.14 12.13
N ALA A 281 8.78 -11.93 12.14
CA ALA A 281 10.15 -11.41 12.33
C ALA A 281 10.61 -10.66 11.08
N ALA A 282 10.25 -11.19 9.91
CA ALA A 282 10.58 -10.59 8.63
C ALA A 282 9.72 -9.36 8.30
N GLY A 283 8.58 -9.17 8.98
CA GLY A 283 7.64 -8.09 8.71
C GLY A 283 6.22 -8.43 9.17
N TYR A 284 5.28 -8.57 8.23
CA TYR A 284 3.87 -8.81 8.52
C TYR A 284 3.29 -9.87 7.60
N VAL A 285 2.20 -10.48 8.04
CA VAL A 285 1.34 -11.34 7.22
C VAL A 285 -0.03 -10.70 7.17
N VAL A 286 -0.60 -10.63 5.97
CA VAL A 286 -1.98 -10.23 5.73
C VAL A 286 -2.72 -11.44 5.18
N SER A 287 -3.85 -11.77 5.79
CA SER A 287 -4.74 -12.83 5.33
C SER A 287 -6.09 -12.23 5.05
N ASP A 288 -6.63 -12.47 3.87
CA ASP A 288 -8.03 -12.15 3.56
C ASP A 288 -8.98 -13.25 4.03
N HIS A 289 -10.11 -12.84 4.62
CA HIS A 289 -11.20 -13.70 5.05
C HIS A 289 -12.47 -13.54 4.20
N ALA A 290 -12.47 -12.60 3.24
CA ALA A 290 -13.60 -12.37 2.33
C ALA A 290 -13.47 -13.14 1.00
N GLY A 291 -12.25 -13.59 0.64
CA GLY A 291 -11.97 -14.45 -0.51
C GLY A 291 -11.63 -13.70 -1.80
N ASP A 292 -11.29 -12.42 -1.69
CA ASP A 292 -10.82 -11.55 -2.77
C ASP A 292 -9.29 -11.64 -2.96
N GLU A 293 -8.53 -12.00 -1.90
CA GLU A 293 -7.07 -12.16 -1.92
C GLU A 293 -6.62 -13.41 -1.12
N GLY A 294 -5.32 -13.72 -1.13
CA GLY A 294 -4.74 -14.86 -0.40
C GLY A 294 -3.92 -14.46 0.84
N TYR A 295 -2.81 -15.17 1.04
CA TYR A 295 -1.88 -15.01 2.17
C TYR A 295 -0.63 -14.26 1.74
N ASP A 296 -0.53 -13.00 2.13
CA ASP A 296 0.63 -12.19 1.78
C ASP A 296 1.63 -12.09 2.92
N VAL A 297 2.90 -12.24 2.58
CA VAL A 297 4.04 -11.93 3.44
C VAL A 297 4.60 -10.58 3.02
N LEU A 298 4.58 -9.62 3.93
CA LEU A 298 5.02 -8.25 3.69
C LEU A 298 6.33 -7.96 4.40
N THR A 299 7.31 -7.48 3.65
CA THR A 299 8.62 -7.03 4.15
C THR A 299 8.90 -5.64 3.63
N ASN A 300 9.55 -4.79 4.44
CA ASN A 300 9.85 -3.40 4.09
C ASN A 300 8.62 -2.60 3.56
N ILE A 301 7.45 -2.79 4.18
CA ILE A 301 6.23 -2.02 3.89
C ILE A 301 5.93 -1.11 5.09
N GLU A 302 5.81 0.20 4.85
CA GLU A 302 5.50 1.18 5.90
C GLU A 302 4.00 1.35 6.14
N THR A 303 3.16 1.08 5.13
CA THR A 303 1.72 1.33 5.21
C THR A 303 0.90 0.24 4.51
N LEU A 304 -0.18 -0.19 5.15
CA LEU A 304 -1.23 -0.97 4.51
C LEU A 304 -2.40 -0.04 4.18
N ARG A 305 -2.82 -0.01 2.91
CA ARG A 305 -3.97 0.77 2.45
C ARG A 305 -5.10 -0.17 2.07
N PHE A 306 -6.23 -0.01 2.76
CA PHE A 306 -7.49 -0.67 2.48
C PHE A 306 -8.47 0.31 1.82
N SER A 307 -9.59 -0.17 1.29
CA SER A 307 -10.59 0.72 0.66
C SER A 307 -11.15 1.80 1.59
N ASN A 308 -11.13 1.58 2.90
CA ASN A 308 -11.74 2.46 3.90
C ASN A 308 -10.78 2.95 4.99
N ALA A 309 -9.52 2.50 5.03
CA ALA A 309 -8.59 2.80 6.11
C ALA A 309 -7.14 2.65 5.67
N ASN A 310 -6.24 3.31 6.40
CA ASN A 310 -4.81 3.04 6.34
C ASN A 310 -4.33 2.55 7.71
N VAL A 311 -3.38 1.61 7.70
CA VAL A 311 -2.65 1.15 8.88
C VAL A 311 -1.18 1.43 8.65
N SER A 312 -0.58 2.32 9.46
CA SER A 312 0.85 2.54 9.43
C SER A 312 1.55 1.42 10.21
N LEU A 313 2.51 0.78 9.58
CA LEU A 313 3.41 -0.21 10.17
C LEU A 313 4.72 0.45 10.64
N ASP A 314 5.00 1.65 10.14
CA ASP A 314 6.15 2.44 10.57
C ASP A 314 6.08 2.79 12.07
N TYR A 315 7.22 2.75 12.76
CA TYR A 315 7.36 2.93 14.21
C TYR A 315 6.48 2.02 15.10
N GLU A 316 5.72 1.07 14.55
CA GLU A 316 4.78 0.24 15.33
C GLU A 316 5.47 -0.40 16.54
N ALA A 317 6.64 -1.01 16.30
CA ALA A 317 7.40 -1.72 17.32
C ALA A 317 7.90 -0.78 18.44
N VAL A 318 8.31 0.43 18.08
CA VAL A 318 8.78 1.45 19.02
C VAL A 318 7.63 1.97 19.87
N VAL A 319 6.50 2.29 19.24
CA VAL A 319 5.33 2.80 19.97
C VAL A 319 4.77 1.74 20.91
N GLN A 320 4.68 0.48 20.50
CA GLN A 320 4.33 -0.61 21.42
C GLN A 320 5.30 -0.68 22.59
N ALA A 321 6.59 -0.59 22.35
CA ALA A 321 7.59 -0.66 23.41
C ALA A 321 7.46 0.48 24.43
N LEU A 322 7.14 1.69 23.98
CA LEU A 322 6.84 2.83 24.85
C LEU A 322 5.57 2.59 25.69
N TYR A 323 4.47 2.14 25.07
CA TYR A 323 3.21 1.86 25.76
C TYR A 323 3.30 0.68 26.74
N VAL A 324 3.93 -0.42 26.32
CA VAL A 324 4.12 -1.60 27.15
C VAL A 324 5.08 -1.29 28.31
N GLY A 325 6.19 -0.60 28.05
CA GLY A 325 7.13 -0.23 29.10
C GLY A 325 6.51 0.71 30.12
N TYR A 326 5.90 1.79 29.64
CA TYR A 326 5.43 2.87 30.51
C TYR A 326 4.05 2.63 31.10
N PHE A 327 3.10 2.00 30.39
CA PHE A 327 1.73 1.78 30.86
C PHE A 327 1.35 0.32 31.08
N GLY A 328 2.20 -0.64 30.66
CA GLY A 328 1.94 -2.07 30.81
C GLY A 328 0.83 -2.60 29.91
N ARG A 329 0.36 -1.82 28.93
CA ARG A 329 -0.68 -2.20 27.94
C ARG A 329 -0.19 -1.95 26.51
N ALA A 330 -0.84 -2.58 25.55
CA ALA A 330 -0.67 -2.26 24.13
C ALA A 330 -1.16 -0.84 23.83
N ALA A 331 -0.62 -0.19 22.80
CA ALA A 331 -1.15 1.09 22.36
C ALA A 331 -2.59 0.94 21.82
N ASP A 332 -3.47 1.88 22.13
CA ASP A 332 -4.77 1.97 21.45
C ASP A 332 -4.59 2.54 20.04
N TYR A 333 -5.56 2.29 19.14
CA TYR A 333 -5.45 2.66 17.72
C TYR A 333 -5.11 4.15 17.52
N ASN A 334 -5.80 5.04 18.24
CA ASN A 334 -5.59 6.49 18.11
C ASN A 334 -4.26 6.93 18.73
N GLY A 335 -3.88 6.35 19.87
CA GLY A 335 -2.58 6.56 20.51
C GLY A 335 -1.42 6.11 19.62
N MET A 336 -1.54 4.91 19.03
CA MET A 336 -0.57 4.35 18.08
C MET A 336 -0.36 5.32 16.91
N LEU A 337 -1.44 5.64 16.18
CA LEU A 337 -1.39 6.55 15.03
C LEU A 337 -0.81 7.93 15.38
N SER A 338 -1.22 8.48 16.53
CA SER A 338 -0.73 9.80 16.99
C SER A 338 0.78 9.77 17.26
N PHE A 339 1.29 8.72 17.90
CA PHE A 339 2.72 8.60 18.19
C PHE A 339 3.55 8.31 16.94
N GLN A 340 3.08 7.42 16.06
CA GLN A 340 3.73 7.15 14.78
C GLN A 340 3.91 8.43 13.95
N ASN A 341 2.86 9.23 13.81
CA ASN A 341 2.91 10.50 13.06
C ASN A 341 3.91 11.49 13.68
N GLN A 342 3.96 11.60 15.00
CA GLN A 342 4.89 12.51 15.69
C GLN A 342 6.33 12.03 15.59
N LEU A 343 6.59 10.73 15.73
CA LEU A 343 7.93 10.14 15.55
C LEU A 343 8.42 10.28 14.12
N ALA A 344 7.55 10.03 13.13
CA ALA A 344 7.86 10.22 11.72
C ALA A 344 8.20 11.69 11.40
N THR A 345 7.44 12.64 11.95
CA THR A 345 7.71 14.08 11.79
C THR A 345 9.07 14.49 12.37
N LEU A 346 9.49 13.84 13.46
CA LEU A 346 10.78 14.08 14.09
C LEU A 346 11.95 13.35 13.41
N GLY A 347 11.68 12.44 12.45
CA GLY A 347 12.70 11.57 11.88
C GLY A 347 13.36 10.69 12.94
N ALA A 348 12.57 10.21 13.91
CA ALA A 348 13.08 9.44 15.04
C ALA A 348 13.68 8.08 14.59
N PRO A 349 14.53 7.45 15.40
CA PRO A 349 14.96 6.08 15.13
C PRO A 349 13.81 5.06 15.25
N ARG A 350 13.87 4.00 14.43
CA ARG A 350 12.86 2.91 14.38
C ARG A 350 13.16 1.73 15.30
N ASP A 351 14.25 1.80 16.06
CA ASP A 351 14.61 0.81 17.07
C ASP A 351 14.80 1.46 18.46
N MET A 352 14.54 0.68 19.50
CA MET A 352 14.53 1.19 20.88
C MET A 352 15.91 1.63 21.39
N SER A 353 16.99 1.00 20.92
CA SER A 353 18.35 1.34 21.37
C SER A 353 18.77 2.69 20.82
N ALA A 354 18.58 2.90 19.51
CA ALA A 354 18.84 4.17 18.86
C ALA A 354 17.88 5.27 19.35
N LEU A 355 16.60 4.96 19.62
CA LEU A 355 15.66 5.91 20.20
C LEU A 355 16.14 6.39 21.58
N ALA A 356 16.57 5.46 22.44
CA ALA A 356 17.15 5.79 23.75
C ALA A 356 18.41 6.65 23.63
N ALA A 357 19.27 6.36 22.66
CA ALA A 357 20.48 7.15 22.38
C ALA A 357 20.17 8.54 21.78
N ALA A 358 19.06 8.68 21.05
CA ALA A 358 18.61 9.92 20.44
C ALA A 358 17.82 10.81 21.42
N TYR A 359 17.16 10.23 22.42
CA TYR A 359 16.30 10.94 23.37
C TYR A 359 16.95 12.18 23.97
N ALA A 360 18.22 12.10 24.39
CA ALA A 360 18.92 13.24 25.01
C ALA A 360 19.43 14.29 24.00
N LYS A 361 19.42 13.96 22.70
CA LYS A 361 19.98 14.79 21.62
C LYS A 361 18.92 15.57 20.87
N ASP A 362 17.68 15.10 20.88
CA ASP A 362 16.55 15.73 20.19
C ASP A 362 15.49 16.20 21.20
N ALA A 363 15.30 17.52 21.28
CA ALA A 363 14.37 18.13 22.24
C ALA A 363 12.89 17.82 21.91
N GLY A 364 12.56 17.61 20.64
CA GLY A 364 11.21 17.23 20.21
C GLY A 364 10.89 15.79 20.62
N LEU A 365 11.83 14.88 20.40
CA LEU A 365 11.74 13.49 20.86
C LEU A 365 11.66 13.43 22.39
N HIS A 366 12.51 14.21 23.08
CA HIS A 366 12.46 14.33 24.54
C HIS A 366 11.06 14.73 25.02
N ALA A 367 10.50 15.81 24.46
CA ALA A 367 9.17 16.29 24.84
C ALA A 367 8.06 15.27 24.53
N LEU A 368 8.14 14.59 23.37
CA LEU A 368 7.18 13.57 22.96
C LEU A 368 7.17 12.39 23.93
N ILE A 369 8.34 11.84 24.26
CA ILE A 369 8.45 10.70 25.18
C ILE A 369 8.02 11.12 26.60
N ASP A 370 8.39 12.32 27.06
CA ASP A 370 8.01 12.83 28.37
C ASP A 370 6.51 13.12 28.51
N SER A 371 5.79 13.28 27.40
CA SER A 371 4.33 13.49 27.41
C SER A 371 3.57 12.35 28.12
N PHE A 372 4.11 11.12 28.12
CA PHE A 372 3.55 9.99 28.87
C PHE A 372 3.40 10.31 30.36
N ALA A 373 4.40 10.97 30.96
CA ALA A 373 4.40 11.31 32.38
C ALA A 373 3.36 12.36 32.75
N GLY A 374 2.95 13.20 31.79
CA GLY A 374 1.89 14.20 31.98
C GLY A 374 0.47 13.65 31.84
N SER A 375 0.30 12.38 31.43
CA SER A 375 -1.01 11.80 31.16
C SER A 375 -1.81 11.49 32.43
N ALA A 376 -3.14 11.56 32.33
CA ALA A 376 -4.04 11.16 33.41
C ALA A 376 -3.92 9.65 33.76
N GLU A 377 -3.52 8.84 32.78
CA GLU A 377 -3.24 7.41 32.99
C GLU A 377 -1.98 7.21 33.83
N SER A 378 -0.90 7.95 33.55
CA SER A 378 0.34 7.92 34.36
C SER A 378 0.07 8.29 35.81
N ALA A 379 -0.66 9.39 36.05
CA ALA A 379 -1.02 9.83 37.39
C ALA A 379 -1.83 8.78 38.17
N ALA A 380 -2.68 8.01 37.48
CA ALA A 380 -3.48 6.94 38.10
C ALA A 380 -2.67 5.66 38.36
N LEU A 381 -1.73 5.31 37.47
CA LEU A 381 -0.90 4.11 37.60
C LEU A 381 0.22 4.26 38.64
N TYR A 382 0.77 5.47 38.75
CA TYR A 382 1.94 5.74 39.59
C TYR A 382 1.66 6.82 40.64
N PRO A 383 0.68 6.60 41.54
CA PRO A 383 0.42 7.54 42.61
C PRO A 383 1.58 7.57 43.59
N GLY A 384 1.93 8.76 44.07
CA GLY A 384 2.92 8.92 45.13
C GLY A 384 4.35 9.07 44.63
N ASP A 385 5.27 8.31 45.23
CA ASP A 385 6.70 8.54 45.13
C ASP A 385 7.35 7.88 43.90
N THR A 386 8.59 8.29 43.62
CA THR A 386 9.40 7.74 42.52
C THR A 386 9.66 6.24 42.69
N ALA A 387 9.76 5.73 43.92
CA ALA A 387 9.92 4.30 44.17
C ALA A 387 8.69 3.48 43.70
N THR A 388 7.49 4.02 43.86
CA THR A 388 6.24 3.42 43.37
C THR A 388 6.24 3.38 41.84
N PHE A 389 6.66 4.46 41.20
CA PHE A 389 6.84 4.50 39.74
C PHE A 389 7.82 3.42 39.25
N VAL A 390 9.03 3.34 39.82
CA VAL A 390 10.06 2.37 39.40
C VAL A 390 9.57 0.93 39.57
N LYS A 391 8.88 0.61 40.68
CA LYS A 391 8.27 -0.72 40.88
C LYS A 391 7.23 -1.03 39.80
N GLY A 392 6.42 -0.05 39.41
CA GLY A 392 5.44 -0.18 38.34
C GLY A 392 6.09 -0.51 36.99
N ILE A 393 7.14 0.21 36.60
CA ILE A 393 7.89 -0.08 35.37
C ILE A 393 8.48 -1.50 35.38
N PHE A 394 9.09 -1.91 36.49
CA PHE A 394 9.64 -3.26 36.63
C PHE A 394 8.54 -4.34 36.53
N GLN A 395 7.35 -4.07 37.07
CA GLN A 395 6.21 -4.97 36.92
C GLN A 395 5.74 -5.05 35.45
N ASN A 396 5.64 -3.92 34.77
CA ASN A 396 5.20 -3.85 33.37
C ASN A 396 6.17 -4.60 32.44
N VAL A 397 7.47 -4.37 32.60
CA VAL A 397 8.51 -4.94 31.73
C VAL A 397 8.80 -6.39 32.13
N PHE A 398 9.14 -6.64 33.40
CA PHE A 398 9.69 -7.93 33.85
C PHE A 398 8.71 -8.81 34.63
N GLY A 399 7.52 -8.32 34.96
CA GLY A 399 6.55 -9.07 35.78
C GLY A 399 7.02 -9.31 37.23
N ARG A 400 8.05 -8.59 37.69
CA ARG A 400 8.66 -8.76 39.01
C ARG A 400 9.11 -7.42 39.59
N ALA A 401 9.25 -7.35 40.92
CA ALA A 401 9.79 -6.17 41.60
C ALA A 401 11.30 -5.98 41.33
N PRO A 402 11.82 -4.74 41.35
CA PRO A 402 13.25 -4.47 41.26
C PRO A 402 13.98 -4.99 42.51
N ALA A 403 15.23 -5.43 42.32
CA ALA A 403 16.14 -5.66 43.44
C ALA A 403 16.43 -4.33 44.16
N SER A 404 16.74 -4.37 45.46
CA SER A 404 16.93 -3.15 46.29
C SER A 404 17.96 -2.18 45.72
N ALA A 405 19.07 -2.69 45.19
CA ALA A 405 20.10 -1.87 44.55
C ALA A 405 19.60 -1.19 43.26
N GLY A 406 18.83 -1.92 42.45
CA GLY A 406 18.21 -1.37 41.24
C GLY A 406 17.16 -0.30 41.56
N LEU A 407 16.31 -0.56 42.56
CA LEU A 407 15.33 0.44 43.03
C LEU A 407 16.03 1.72 43.48
N SER A 408 17.07 1.60 44.32
CA SER A 408 17.84 2.76 44.79
C SER A 408 18.51 3.51 43.63
N PHE A 409 19.07 2.80 42.65
CA PHE A 409 19.73 3.42 41.50
C PHE A 409 18.75 4.25 40.66
N TRP A 410 17.61 3.67 40.28
CA TRP A 410 16.64 4.34 39.42
C TRP A 410 15.92 5.49 40.14
N THR A 411 15.58 5.32 41.42
CA THR A 411 15.00 6.40 42.22
C THR A 411 15.98 7.58 42.33
N ASP A 412 17.26 7.34 42.63
CA ASP A 412 18.27 8.39 42.71
C ASP A 412 18.51 9.08 41.35
N ALA A 413 18.49 8.31 40.25
CA ALA A 413 18.64 8.86 38.91
C ALA A 413 17.51 9.86 38.57
N ILE A 414 16.28 9.54 38.97
CA ILE A 414 15.10 10.39 38.72
C ILE A 414 15.09 11.59 39.67
N ASP A 415 15.22 11.36 40.97
CA ASP A 415 15.01 12.40 41.98
C ASP A 415 16.17 13.40 42.07
N HIS A 416 17.41 12.96 41.77
CA HIS A 416 18.60 13.79 41.99
C HIS A 416 19.46 14.02 40.75
N LYS A 417 19.37 13.17 39.72
CA LYS A 417 20.22 13.27 38.51
C LYS A 417 19.48 13.78 37.28
N GLY A 418 18.21 14.16 37.42
CA GLY A 418 17.42 14.78 36.35
C GLY A 418 16.94 13.80 35.27
N LEU A 419 16.94 12.48 35.54
CA LEU A 419 16.35 11.51 34.63
C LEU A 419 14.83 11.62 34.66
N SER A 420 14.18 11.88 33.52
CA SER A 420 12.72 11.89 33.48
C SER A 420 12.16 10.49 33.75
N LYS A 421 10.92 10.41 34.25
CA LYS A 421 10.24 9.12 34.44
C LYS A 421 10.10 8.36 33.12
N ALA A 422 9.77 9.05 32.02
CA ALA A 422 9.63 8.42 30.72
C ALA A 422 10.97 7.88 30.20
N ASN A 423 12.05 8.65 30.35
CA ASN A 423 13.39 8.18 29.99
C ASN A 423 13.86 7.02 30.87
N ALA A 424 13.50 7.00 32.16
CA ALA A 424 13.79 5.87 33.04
C ALA A 424 13.11 4.58 32.53
N SER A 425 11.84 4.65 32.11
CA SER A 425 11.13 3.51 31.51
C SER A 425 11.82 3.01 30.24
N LEU A 426 12.18 3.92 29.33
CA LEU A 426 12.90 3.63 28.10
C LEU A 426 14.25 2.97 28.37
N SER A 427 15.02 3.53 29.31
CA SER A 427 16.35 3.07 29.69
C SER A 427 16.33 1.70 30.38
N ILE A 428 15.31 1.43 31.23
CA ILE A 428 15.13 0.12 31.88
C ILE A 428 14.87 -0.97 30.83
N MET A 429 13.98 -0.71 29.86
CA MET A 429 13.66 -1.67 28.81
C MET A 429 14.86 -1.88 27.87
N SER A 430 15.46 -0.81 27.38
CA SER A 430 16.63 -0.86 26.50
C SER A 430 17.80 -1.62 27.15
N GLY A 431 18.13 -1.30 28.41
CA GLY A 431 19.19 -2.00 29.13
C GLY A 431 18.92 -3.49 29.38
N ALA A 432 17.66 -3.92 29.42
CA ALA A 432 17.31 -5.33 29.54
C ALA A 432 17.48 -6.10 28.22
N LEU A 433 17.15 -5.48 27.09
CA LEU A 433 17.34 -6.06 25.76
C LEU A 433 18.84 -6.30 25.44
N ASP A 434 19.73 -5.46 25.99
CA ASP A 434 21.18 -5.59 25.82
C ASP A 434 21.86 -6.53 26.85
N ASN A 435 21.12 -7.02 27.86
CA ASN A 435 21.69 -7.78 28.98
C ASN A 435 21.90 -9.26 28.63
N LYS A 436 23.16 -9.66 28.46
CA LYS A 436 23.57 -11.02 28.06
C LYS A 436 23.73 -12.01 29.23
N THR A 437 23.37 -11.63 30.45
CA THR A 437 23.32 -12.60 31.56
C THR A 437 22.18 -13.60 31.36
N ALA A 438 22.22 -14.77 31.98
CA ALA A 438 21.14 -15.76 31.86
C ALA A 438 19.75 -15.18 32.21
N GLN A 439 19.68 -14.34 33.24
CA GLN A 439 18.44 -13.64 33.58
C GLN A 439 18.08 -12.56 32.54
N GLY A 440 19.08 -11.83 32.03
CA GLY A 440 18.88 -10.82 30.99
C GLY A 440 18.30 -11.41 29.70
N VAL A 441 18.72 -12.60 29.30
CA VAL A 441 18.14 -13.34 28.16
C VAL A 441 16.66 -13.65 28.40
N LEU A 442 16.30 -14.11 29.60
CA LEU A 442 14.90 -14.37 29.96
C LEU A 442 14.06 -13.08 30.00
N ASP A 443 14.65 -11.99 30.51
CA ASP A 443 13.99 -10.68 30.55
C ASP A 443 13.75 -10.14 29.12
N ALA A 444 14.75 -10.26 28.23
CA ALA A 444 14.62 -9.89 26.81
C ALA A 444 13.54 -10.72 26.10
N LYS A 445 13.54 -12.04 26.29
CA LYS A 445 12.50 -12.92 25.72
C LYS A 445 11.09 -12.57 26.23
N LEU A 446 10.96 -12.27 27.52
CA LEU A 446 9.69 -11.80 28.09
C LEU A 446 9.22 -10.49 27.45
N ILE A 447 10.13 -9.52 27.29
CA ILE A 447 9.82 -8.24 26.62
C ILE A 447 9.33 -8.52 25.20
N ASN A 448 10.07 -9.31 24.42
CA ASN A 448 9.71 -9.63 23.04
C ASN A 448 8.33 -10.30 22.95
N ASN A 449 8.04 -11.26 23.83
CA ASN A 449 6.71 -11.90 23.90
C ASN A 449 5.60 -10.89 24.23
N LYS A 450 5.82 -9.97 25.19
CA LYS A 450 4.83 -8.94 25.52
C LYS A 450 4.58 -7.99 24.36
N LEU A 451 5.62 -7.64 23.61
CA LEU A 451 5.51 -6.76 22.45
C LEU A 451 4.81 -7.46 21.28
N ALA A 452 5.09 -8.74 21.04
CA ALA A 452 4.36 -9.51 20.04
C ALA A 452 2.87 -9.61 20.37
N VAL A 453 2.52 -9.88 21.64
CA VAL A 453 1.11 -9.89 22.10
C VAL A 453 0.47 -8.50 21.98
N ALA A 454 1.21 -7.44 22.30
CA ALA A 454 0.72 -6.07 22.19
C ALA A 454 0.48 -5.65 20.72
N SER A 455 1.42 -5.95 19.82
CA SER A 455 1.27 -5.76 18.38
C SER A 455 0.06 -6.53 17.85
N GLY A 456 -0.06 -7.83 18.16
CA GLY A 456 -1.20 -8.64 17.74
C GLY A 456 -2.54 -8.08 18.23
N PHE A 457 -2.60 -7.59 19.47
CA PHE A 457 -3.82 -6.96 20.00
C PHE A 457 -4.18 -5.66 19.28
N THR A 458 -3.22 -4.73 19.12
CA THR A 458 -3.49 -3.44 18.45
C THR A 458 -3.81 -3.61 16.98
N LEU A 459 -3.10 -4.50 16.28
CA LEU A 459 -3.34 -4.80 14.87
C LEU A 459 -4.68 -5.49 14.64
N SER A 460 -5.21 -6.23 15.62
CA SER A 460 -6.56 -6.83 15.55
C SER A 460 -7.70 -5.82 15.64
N ILE A 461 -7.44 -4.56 15.97
CA ILE A 461 -8.46 -3.50 16.01
C ILE A 461 -8.69 -3.00 14.57
N ASP A 462 -9.85 -3.30 13.99
CA ASP A 462 -10.12 -3.02 12.58
C ASP A 462 -11.50 -2.40 12.30
N THR A 463 -12.36 -2.33 13.32
CA THR A 463 -13.68 -1.67 13.24
C THR A 463 -13.74 -0.40 14.11
N ALA A 464 -14.62 0.53 13.75
CA ALA A 464 -14.90 1.71 14.58
C ALA A 464 -15.42 1.36 15.98
N ALA A 465 -16.14 0.23 16.12
CA ALA A 465 -16.63 -0.26 17.40
C ALA A 465 -15.48 -0.74 18.31
N GLU A 466 -14.49 -1.43 17.75
CA GLU A 466 -13.28 -1.85 18.47
C GLU A 466 -12.42 -0.66 18.90
N ILE A 467 -12.22 0.31 18.00
CA ILE A 467 -11.51 1.56 18.32
C ILE A 467 -12.19 2.27 19.50
N ALA A 468 -13.53 2.40 19.47
CA ALA A 468 -14.28 3.03 20.55
C ALA A 468 -14.25 2.22 21.85
N GLY A 469 -14.36 0.88 21.76
CA GLY A 469 -14.36 -0.02 22.91
C GLY A 469 -13.06 0.03 23.71
N TYR A 470 -11.91 0.09 23.02
CA TYR A 470 -10.62 0.16 23.71
C TYR A 470 -10.33 1.54 24.36
N GLY A 471 -11.02 2.60 23.95
CA GLY A 471 -10.81 3.97 24.48
C GLY A 471 -11.15 4.19 25.97
N THR A 472 -11.49 3.15 26.74
CA THR A 472 -11.94 3.25 28.14
C THR A 472 -10.87 2.83 29.15
N LYS A 473 -10.92 3.39 30.37
CA LYS A 473 -10.01 3.00 31.47
C LYS A 473 -10.13 1.52 31.86
N ALA A 474 -11.34 0.96 31.76
CA ALA A 474 -11.59 -0.45 32.05
C ALA A 474 -10.94 -1.34 30.99
N ALA A 475 -11.09 -1.00 29.71
CA ALA A 475 -10.44 -1.71 28.63
C ALA A 475 -8.90 -1.65 28.74
N ALA A 476 -8.34 -0.46 29.02
CA ALA A 476 -6.91 -0.30 29.33
C ALA A 476 -6.43 -1.21 30.47
N ALA A 477 -7.24 -1.39 31.52
CA ALA A 477 -6.92 -2.31 32.62
C ALA A 477 -6.99 -3.78 32.19
N SER A 478 -7.97 -4.17 31.38
CA SER A 478 -8.07 -5.52 30.83
C SER A 478 -6.88 -5.87 29.92
N VAL A 479 -6.42 -4.94 29.06
CA VAL A 479 -5.21 -5.16 28.25
C VAL A 479 -3.96 -5.29 29.12
N ARG A 480 -3.84 -4.49 30.20
CA ARG A 480 -2.76 -4.68 31.20
C ARG A 480 -2.80 -6.07 31.82
N THR A 481 -3.98 -6.57 32.19
CA THR A 481 -4.13 -7.91 32.76
C THR A 481 -3.71 -8.99 31.76
N MET A 482 -4.10 -8.86 30.49
CA MET A 482 -3.64 -9.75 29.42
C MET A 482 -2.11 -9.75 29.32
N LEU A 483 -1.48 -8.59 29.11
CA LEU A 483 0.00 -8.53 29.03
C LEU A 483 0.71 -8.97 30.31
N GLY A 484 0.09 -8.78 31.47
CA GLY A 484 0.61 -9.25 32.75
C GLY A 484 0.68 -10.77 32.90
N ALA A 485 -0.07 -11.52 32.10
CA ALA A 485 -0.04 -12.99 32.07
C ALA A 485 1.03 -13.56 31.13
N VAL A 486 1.70 -12.71 30.32
CA VAL A 486 2.76 -13.14 29.40
C VAL A 486 4.04 -13.43 30.16
N THR A 487 4.72 -14.51 29.78
CA THR A 487 5.99 -15.00 30.35
C THR A 487 7.01 -15.24 29.24
N ALA A 488 8.28 -15.47 29.59
CA ALA A 488 9.33 -15.81 28.62
C ALA A 488 9.09 -17.16 27.90
N THR A 489 8.16 -17.99 28.40
CA THR A 489 7.81 -19.31 27.84
C THR A 489 6.39 -19.35 27.27
N THR A 490 5.74 -18.19 27.12
CA THR A 490 4.40 -18.12 26.52
C THR A 490 4.44 -18.62 25.09
N ASP A 491 3.57 -19.58 24.76
CA ASP A 491 3.25 -19.97 23.39
C ASP A 491 2.39 -18.87 22.77
N LEU A 492 3.01 -18.07 21.90
CA LEU A 492 2.37 -16.90 21.30
C LEU A 492 1.27 -17.26 20.29
N THR A 493 1.32 -18.46 19.70
CA THR A 493 0.28 -18.95 18.80
C THR A 493 -0.97 -19.31 19.59
N ALA A 494 -0.81 -20.12 20.64
CA ALA A 494 -1.93 -20.44 21.53
C ALA A 494 -2.48 -19.18 22.22
N TYR A 495 -1.64 -18.17 22.46
CA TYR A 495 -2.06 -16.92 23.09
C TYR A 495 -2.97 -16.05 22.23
N GLN A 496 -3.03 -16.26 20.90
CA GLN A 496 -3.93 -15.50 20.00
C GLN A 496 -5.40 -15.58 20.42
N SER A 497 -5.86 -16.73 20.95
CA SER A 497 -7.23 -16.85 21.47
C SER A 497 -7.50 -15.91 22.64
N THR A 498 -6.49 -15.65 23.48
CA THR A 498 -6.59 -14.72 24.60
C THR A 498 -6.67 -13.27 24.11
N ILE A 499 -5.92 -12.93 23.06
CA ILE A 499 -5.99 -11.62 22.39
C ILE A 499 -7.41 -11.38 21.86
N LYS A 500 -7.93 -12.32 21.06
CA LYS A 500 -9.28 -12.23 20.47
C LYS A 500 -10.37 -12.14 21.54
N ALA A 501 -10.29 -12.95 22.59
CA ALA A 501 -11.23 -12.90 23.72
C ALA A 501 -11.17 -11.57 24.48
N THR A 502 -9.97 -11.02 24.67
CA THR A 502 -9.77 -9.72 25.35
C THR A 502 -10.38 -8.59 24.54
N LEU A 503 -10.18 -8.58 23.21
CA LEU A 503 -10.77 -7.58 22.32
C LEU A 503 -12.30 -7.68 22.30
N GLY A 504 -12.85 -8.90 22.11
CA GLY A 504 -14.30 -9.10 22.04
C GLY A 504 -15.04 -8.73 23.34
N ALA A 505 -14.40 -8.91 24.50
CA ALA A 505 -14.95 -8.49 25.79
C ALA A 505 -15.11 -6.96 25.93
N MET A 506 -14.31 -6.17 25.20
CA MET A 506 -14.36 -4.70 25.27
C MET A 506 -15.42 -4.09 24.35
N THR A 507 -15.78 -4.80 23.28
CA THR A 507 -16.62 -4.28 22.20
C THR A 507 -18.03 -4.84 22.24
N GLY A 508 -18.22 -5.96 22.96
CA GLY A 508 -19.46 -6.73 22.95
C GLY A 508 -19.67 -7.55 21.68
N ALA A 509 -18.70 -7.55 20.76
CA ALA A 509 -18.70 -8.36 19.55
C ALA A 509 -17.72 -9.53 19.71
N VAL A 510 -18.23 -10.76 19.74
CA VAL A 510 -17.38 -11.95 19.67
C VAL A 510 -17.06 -12.19 18.19
N ARG A 511 -15.79 -12.02 17.78
CA ARG A 511 -15.34 -12.59 16.51
C ARG A 511 -15.40 -14.11 16.63
N VAL A 512 -16.18 -14.75 15.76
CA VAL A 512 -16.37 -16.20 15.78
C VAL A 512 -15.07 -16.85 15.31
N ALA A 513 -14.64 -17.91 15.99
CA ALA A 513 -13.37 -18.61 15.77
C ALA A 513 -13.31 -19.44 14.45
N GLY A 514 -14.01 -19.01 13.40
CA GLY A 514 -14.19 -19.75 12.14
C GLY A 514 -13.32 -19.28 10.96
N ASP A 515 -12.65 -18.14 11.06
CA ASP A 515 -12.03 -17.48 9.90
C ASP A 515 -10.54 -17.81 9.70
N MET A 516 -9.92 -18.65 10.52
CA MET A 516 -8.52 -19.04 10.30
C MET A 516 -8.44 -20.28 9.41
N PRO A 517 -7.65 -20.27 8.32
CA PRO A 517 -7.13 -21.52 7.79
C PRO A 517 -6.33 -22.20 8.88
N GLY A 518 -6.56 -23.50 9.01
CA GLY A 518 -5.59 -24.37 9.62
C GLY A 518 -4.28 -24.29 8.84
N ASP A 519 -3.19 -24.22 9.59
CA ASP A 519 -1.81 -24.30 9.13
C ASP A 519 -1.29 -23.06 8.37
N LEU A 520 -0.80 -22.07 9.13
CA LEU A 520 0.15 -21.07 8.61
C LEU A 520 1.37 -21.81 8.02
N PRO A 521 1.68 -21.71 6.72
CA PRO A 521 2.85 -22.35 6.13
C PRO A 521 4.10 -21.48 6.37
N ILE A 522 4.36 -21.07 7.61
CA ILE A 522 5.67 -20.55 8.03
C ILE A 522 5.96 -21.10 9.42
N ALA A 523 7.09 -21.79 9.57
CA ALA A 523 7.53 -22.37 10.83
C ALA A 523 7.70 -21.29 11.91
N HIS A 524 6.67 -21.13 12.74
CA HIS A 524 6.53 -20.74 14.17
C HIS A 524 7.70 -20.18 15.02
N ALA A 525 8.88 -19.88 14.49
CA ALA A 525 10.04 -19.38 15.22
C ALA A 525 10.16 -17.84 15.23
N ASP A 526 9.34 -17.13 14.45
CA ASP A 526 9.62 -15.76 14.05
C ASP A 526 8.65 -14.71 14.61
N LEU A 527 7.89 -14.97 15.69
CA LEU A 527 7.13 -13.89 16.36
C LEU A 527 8.07 -13.02 17.21
N ILE A 528 8.82 -12.12 16.57
CA ILE A 528 9.81 -11.26 17.24
C ILE A 528 9.28 -9.83 17.37
N GLY A 529 9.03 -9.40 18.62
CA GLY A 529 9.04 -7.97 18.97
C GLY A 529 10.46 -7.41 18.83
N ILE A 530 10.60 -6.13 18.44
CA ILE A 530 11.86 -5.36 18.25
C ILE A 530 13.16 -6.19 18.28
N GLY A 531 13.57 -6.62 17.09
CA GLY A 531 14.93 -7.04 16.80
C GLY A 531 15.24 -8.48 17.23
N PHE A 532 15.31 -9.36 16.23
CA PHE A 532 16.10 -10.58 16.33
C PHE A 532 17.48 -10.20 16.85
N GLN A 533 17.82 -10.69 18.04
CA GLN A 533 19.13 -10.45 18.59
C GLN A 533 20.09 -11.45 17.94
N ALA A 534 21.12 -10.97 17.24
CA ALA A 534 22.05 -11.83 16.49
C ALA A 534 22.71 -12.96 17.32
N TRP A 535 22.64 -12.89 18.65
CA TRP A 535 23.14 -13.91 19.57
C TRP A 535 22.13 -15.02 19.91
N GLU A 536 20.85 -14.93 19.52
CA GLU A 536 19.84 -15.98 19.77
C GLU A 536 20.19 -17.31 19.09
N GLN A 537 20.86 -17.27 17.92
CA GLN A 537 21.36 -18.48 17.24
C GLN A 537 22.51 -19.19 17.96
N THR A 538 23.17 -18.54 18.93
CA THR A 538 24.37 -19.09 19.59
C THR A 538 24.09 -19.84 20.89
N LEU A 539 22.81 -19.98 21.26
CA LEU A 539 22.37 -20.59 22.53
C LEU A 539 21.43 -21.78 22.30
N VAL A 540 21.83 -22.72 21.43
CA VAL A 540 21.28 -24.09 21.39
C VAL A 540 21.99 -24.95 22.44
#